data_AF-A0ABC8L0X2-F1
#
_entry.id   AF-A0ABC8L0X2-F1
#
_cell.length_a   1.000
_cell.length_b   1.000
_cell.length_c   1.000
_cell.angle_alpha   90.00
_cell.angle_beta   90.00
_cell.angle_gamma   90.00
#
_symmetry.space_group_name_H-M   'P 1'
#
loop_
_entity.id
_entity.type
_entity.pdbx_description
1 polymer ?
#
loop_
_entity_poly.entity_id
_entity_poly.type
_entity_poly.pdbx_seq_one_letter_code
_entity_poly.pdbx_strand_id
1 'polypeptide(L)'
;MVSQSQPPSTTVGASSSWTTDPTPEWLLKLMTKKKGAELKKIIEKELRATDVSRGHDRLSMPCSNITDLEFLSSTEERIIEDDEGKKRKTGVDAKLVVKLADFDVLKEFDVNLRRWKMAKKKKRGSHTFVYNLIRWKQVFEGEGSCGLKKSDKIRLWSFHSDGKLYFALATLSPPPPPSSDSGDAKLEVIGSLLQ
;
A
#
# COMPACT_ATOMS: atom_id res chain seq x y z
N MET A 1 10.87 -60.48 -26.40
CA MET A 1 9.79 -59.57 -25.93
C MET A 1 10.44 -58.49 -25.07
N VAL A 2 10.64 -57.30 -25.63
CA VAL A 2 11.22 -56.15 -24.93
C VAL A 2 10.22 -55.02 -25.10
N SER A 3 9.42 -54.75 -24.06
CA SER A 3 8.50 -53.61 -24.03
C SER A 3 9.29 -52.33 -23.79
N GLN A 4 9.33 -51.45 -24.78
CA GLN A 4 9.74 -50.06 -24.59
C GLN A 4 8.51 -49.27 -24.14
N SER A 5 8.62 -48.61 -22.98
CA SER A 5 7.60 -47.69 -22.47
C SER A 5 7.92 -46.27 -22.93
N GLN A 6 6.97 -45.60 -23.58
CA GLN A 6 7.06 -44.16 -23.89
C GLN A 6 6.96 -43.33 -22.60
N PRO A 7 7.67 -42.18 -22.51
CA PRO A 7 7.46 -41.23 -21.43
C PRO A 7 6.15 -40.45 -21.62
N PRO A 8 5.44 -40.07 -20.54
CA PRO A 8 4.21 -39.31 -20.64
C PRO A 8 4.49 -37.86 -21.09
N SER A 9 3.72 -37.40 -22.08
CA SER A 9 3.63 -36.00 -22.47
C SER A 9 3.12 -35.17 -21.28
N THR A 10 4.02 -34.44 -20.64
CA THR A 10 3.63 -33.42 -19.67
C THR A 10 3.33 -32.13 -20.44
N THR A 11 2.05 -31.91 -20.70
CA THR A 11 1.50 -30.61 -21.03
C THR A 11 1.75 -29.67 -19.86
N VAL A 12 2.79 -28.85 -19.95
CA VAL A 12 2.97 -27.69 -19.06
C VAL A 12 2.06 -26.57 -19.57
N GLY A 13 0.83 -26.57 -19.05
CA GLY A 13 -0.06 -25.42 -19.05
C GLY A 13 -0.03 -24.77 -17.67
N ALA A 14 0.44 -23.52 -17.61
CA ALA A 14 0.11 -22.47 -16.62
C ALA A 14 1.17 -21.38 -16.81
N SER A 15 0.89 -20.36 -17.61
CA SER A 15 0.30 -19.11 -17.12
C SER A 15 1.02 -18.58 -15.88
N SER A 16 2.03 -17.75 -16.10
CA SER A 16 2.33 -16.66 -15.17
C SER A 16 2.30 -15.36 -15.96
N SER A 17 1.09 -14.82 -16.13
CA SER A 17 0.96 -13.41 -16.46
C SER A 17 1.40 -12.63 -15.23
N TRP A 18 2.68 -12.28 -15.15
CA TRP A 18 3.12 -11.21 -14.27
C TRP A 18 2.55 -9.92 -14.85
N THR A 19 1.30 -9.59 -14.50
CA THR A 19 0.78 -8.24 -14.63
C THR A 19 1.53 -7.40 -13.60
N THR A 20 2.71 -6.91 -13.99
CA THR A 20 3.36 -5.81 -13.29
C THR A 20 2.42 -4.62 -13.43
N ASP A 21 1.62 -4.36 -12.40
CA ASP A 21 0.78 -3.15 -12.33
C ASP A 21 1.66 -1.95 -12.70
N PRO A 22 1.36 -1.22 -13.78
CA PRO A 22 2.18 -0.10 -14.19
C PRO A 22 2.17 0.97 -13.09
N THR A 23 3.33 1.59 -12.87
CA THR A 23 3.43 2.73 -11.95
C THR A 23 2.44 3.82 -12.36
N PRO A 24 1.58 4.31 -11.45
CA PRO A 24 0.59 5.32 -11.78
C PRO A 24 1.21 6.61 -12.33
N GLU A 25 0.56 7.23 -13.32
CA GLU A 25 1.08 8.43 -14.00
C GLU A 25 1.30 9.61 -13.04
N TRP A 26 0.41 9.81 -12.06
CA TRP A 26 0.55 10.88 -11.07
C TRP A 26 1.84 10.73 -10.25
N LEU A 27 2.25 9.49 -9.98
CA LEU A 27 3.45 9.17 -9.22
C LEU A 27 4.71 9.41 -10.06
N LEU A 28 4.67 9.05 -11.35
CA LEU A 28 5.74 9.39 -12.28
C LEU A 28 5.92 10.91 -12.39
N LYS A 29 4.83 11.67 -12.56
CA LYS A 29 4.85 13.14 -12.58
C LYS A 29 5.40 13.73 -11.28
N LEU A 30 4.99 13.18 -10.13
CA LEU A 30 5.51 13.59 -8.82
C LEU A 30 7.02 13.35 -8.73
N MET A 31 7.49 12.16 -9.11
CA MET A 31 8.91 11.83 -9.10
C MET A 31 9.71 12.75 -10.03
N THR A 32 9.26 12.97 -11.26
CA THR A 32 9.92 13.91 -12.19
C THR A 32 10.01 15.31 -11.58
N LYS A 33 8.90 15.83 -11.02
CA LYS A 33 8.86 17.16 -10.39
C LYS A 33 9.82 17.27 -9.20
N LYS A 34 9.93 16.22 -8.39
CA LYS A 34 10.81 16.17 -7.21
C LYS A 34 12.23 15.70 -7.54
N LYS A 35 12.54 15.38 -8.81
CA LYS A 35 13.79 14.71 -9.20
C LYS A 35 14.05 13.44 -8.37
N GLY A 36 12.99 12.67 -8.15
CA GLY A 36 13.01 11.46 -7.34
C GLY A 36 13.58 10.26 -8.08
N ALA A 37 14.15 9.33 -7.34
CA ALA A 37 14.73 8.07 -7.83
C ALA A 37 14.37 6.90 -6.89
N GLU A 38 14.71 5.68 -7.30
CA GLU A 38 14.60 4.47 -6.46
C GLU A 38 13.18 4.18 -5.95
N LEU A 39 12.19 4.27 -6.85
CA LEU A 39 10.79 4.01 -6.49
C LEU A 39 10.60 2.56 -6.04
N LYS A 40 10.11 2.37 -4.81
CA LYS A 40 9.71 1.05 -4.28
C LYS A 40 8.25 1.05 -3.87
N LYS A 41 7.50 0.02 -4.24
CA LYS A 41 6.17 -0.23 -3.70
C LYS A 41 6.31 -0.87 -2.32
N ILE A 42 5.73 -0.24 -1.30
CA ILE A 42 5.89 -0.67 0.09
C ILE A 42 4.77 -1.60 0.51
N ILE A 43 3.51 -1.14 0.43
CA ILE A 43 2.38 -1.90 0.96
C ILE A 43 1.06 -1.44 0.34
N GLU A 44 0.15 -2.38 0.18
CA GLU A 44 -1.28 -2.11 0.06
C GLU A 44 -1.99 -2.63 1.30
N LYS A 45 -2.82 -1.78 1.91
CA LYS A 45 -3.59 -2.18 3.08
C LYS A 45 -4.85 -1.36 3.25
N GLU A 46 -5.74 -1.92 4.02
CA GLU A 46 -6.86 -1.20 4.61
C GLU A 46 -6.43 -0.50 5.92
N LEU A 47 -6.83 0.76 6.11
CA LEU A 47 -6.57 1.49 7.34
C LEU A 47 -7.33 0.87 8.52
N ARG A 48 -6.60 0.52 9.57
CA ARG A 48 -7.16 -0.04 10.80
C ARG A 48 -7.59 1.08 11.75
N ALA A 49 -8.41 0.74 12.74
CA ALA A 49 -8.83 1.68 13.78
C ALA A 49 -7.64 2.35 14.49
N THR A 50 -6.52 1.62 14.67
CA THR A 50 -5.28 2.17 15.25
C THR A 50 -4.58 3.17 14.34
N ASP A 51 -4.73 3.04 13.02
CA ASP A 51 -4.10 3.96 12.06
C ASP A 51 -4.81 5.32 12.02
N VAL A 52 -6.09 5.39 12.39
CA VAL A 52 -6.87 6.64 12.47
C VAL A 52 -7.23 7.02 13.91
N SER A 53 -6.47 6.50 14.88
CA SER A 53 -6.67 6.77 16.30
C SER A 53 -5.82 7.94 16.75
N ARG A 54 -6.47 8.97 17.33
CA ARG A 54 -5.80 10.16 17.90
C ARG A 54 -4.69 9.82 18.89
N GLY A 55 -4.89 8.77 19.70
CA GLY A 55 -3.92 8.38 20.73
C GLY A 55 -2.69 7.64 20.19
N HIS A 56 -2.82 6.99 19.02
CA HIS A 56 -1.71 6.21 18.45
C HIS A 56 -0.81 7.04 17.53
N ASP A 57 -1.39 8.01 16.81
CA ASP A 57 -0.69 8.97 15.94
C ASP A 57 0.34 8.30 15.01
N ARG A 58 -0.03 7.16 14.42
CA ARG A 58 0.85 6.40 13.54
C ARG A 58 0.12 5.58 12.48
N LEU A 59 0.74 5.44 11.32
CA LEU A 59 0.41 4.40 10.34
C LEU A 59 1.36 3.21 10.54
N SER A 60 0.82 2.05 10.91
CA SER A 60 1.64 0.83 11.12
C SER A 60 1.73 -0.02 9.84
N MET A 61 2.95 -0.43 9.52
CA MET A 61 3.34 -1.26 8.38
C MET A 61 4.15 -2.47 8.88
N PRO A 62 3.49 -3.61 9.18
CA PRO A 62 4.19 -4.81 9.58
C PRO A 62 5.14 -5.28 8.48
N CYS A 63 6.40 -5.60 8.80
CA CYS A 63 7.37 -6.03 7.79
C CYS A 63 6.93 -7.29 7.03
N SER A 64 6.10 -8.14 7.63
CA SER A 64 5.49 -9.31 6.96
C SER A 64 4.54 -8.96 5.81
N ASN A 65 4.14 -7.69 5.69
CA ASN A 65 3.21 -7.20 4.69
C ASN A 65 3.86 -6.20 3.73
N ILE A 66 5.16 -5.94 3.89
CA ILE A 66 5.91 -5.04 3.02
C ILE A 66 6.40 -5.83 1.81
N THR A 67 6.19 -5.30 0.61
CA THR A 67 6.60 -5.92 -0.65
C THR A 67 8.10 -5.80 -0.90
N ASP A 68 8.67 -4.64 -0.61
CA ASP A 68 10.11 -4.38 -0.76
C ASP A 68 10.66 -3.78 0.54
N LEU A 69 11.57 -4.50 1.19
CA LEU A 69 12.22 -4.07 2.43
C LEU A 69 13.48 -3.22 2.19
N GLU A 70 14.01 -3.20 0.96
CA GLU A 70 15.19 -2.44 0.53
C GLU A 70 14.78 -1.05 0.06
N PHE A 71 14.03 -0.35 0.90
CA PHE A 71 13.47 0.97 0.60
C PHE A 71 14.16 2.12 1.35
N LEU A 72 15.19 1.80 2.15
CA LEU A 72 16.01 2.75 2.89
C LEU A 72 17.41 2.79 2.29
N SER A 73 18.03 3.96 2.30
CA SER A 73 19.47 4.07 2.08
C SER A 73 20.24 3.48 3.26
N SER A 74 21.52 3.13 3.06
CA SER A 74 22.35 2.58 4.13
C SER A 74 22.48 3.50 5.34
N THR A 75 22.44 4.82 5.15
CA THR A 75 22.48 5.79 6.26
C THR A 75 21.19 5.76 7.06
N GLU A 76 20.05 5.72 6.39
CA GLU A 76 18.72 5.66 7.02
C GLU A 76 18.50 4.33 7.75
N GLU A 77 18.96 3.24 7.15
CA GLU A 77 18.91 1.91 7.78
C GLU A 77 19.72 1.88 9.07
N ARG A 78 20.96 2.40 9.07
CA ARG A 78 21.79 2.50 10.27
C ARG A 78 21.10 3.29 11.38
N ILE A 79 20.43 4.41 11.06
CA ILE A 79 19.68 5.18 12.07
C ILE A 79 18.57 4.31 12.70
N ILE A 80 17.85 3.55 11.89
CA ILE A 80 16.77 2.67 12.36
C ILE A 80 17.31 1.51 13.20
N GLU A 81 18.46 0.95 12.84
CA GLU A 81 19.14 -0.12 13.58
C GLU A 81 19.70 0.37 14.91
N ASP A 82 20.38 1.52 14.90
CA ASP A 82 20.92 2.15 16.10
C ASP A 82 19.83 2.53 17.09
N ASP A 83 18.61 2.79 16.61
CA ASP A 83 17.44 3.05 17.45
C ASP A 83 16.87 1.78 18.13
N GLU A 84 17.31 0.58 17.72
CA GLU A 84 16.88 -0.65 18.34
C GLU A 84 17.33 -0.73 19.81
N GLY A 85 16.39 -1.00 20.71
CA GLY A 85 16.65 -1.02 22.16
C GLY A 85 16.69 0.35 22.84
N LYS A 86 16.71 1.46 22.09
CA LYS A 86 16.66 2.81 22.69
C LYS A 86 15.26 3.15 23.19
N LYS A 87 15.19 3.79 24.38
CA LYS A 87 13.95 4.34 24.95
C LYS A 87 13.39 5.48 24.09
N ARG A 88 14.26 6.34 23.59
CA ARG A 88 13.93 7.41 22.64
C ARG A 88 14.56 7.08 21.30
N LYS A 89 13.70 6.93 20.29
CA LYS A 89 14.10 6.68 18.90
C LYS A 89 14.16 8.00 18.15
N THR A 90 15.24 8.22 17.42
CA THR A 90 15.38 9.37 16.51
C THR A 90 14.49 9.18 15.28
N GLY A 91 14.55 8.00 14.67
CA GLY A 91 13.88 7.68 13.41
C GLY A 91 14.46 8.46 12.23
N VAL A 92 13.82 8.30 11.08
CA VAL A 92 14.20 8.98 9.83
C VAL A 92 13.08 9.97 9.47
N ASP A 93 13.42 11.25 9.37
CA ASP A 93 12.47 12.24 8.90
C ASP A 93 12.19 12.05 7.40
N ALA A 94 10.92 12.11 7.03
CA ALA A 94 10.47 11.89 5.65
C ALA A 94 9.35 12.86 5.28
N LYS A 95 9.17 13.08 3.98
CA LYS A 95 7.97 13.72 3.45
C LYS A 95 6.96 12.66 3.04
N LEU A 96 5.67 12.91 3.26
CA LEU A 96 4.58 12.09 2.75
C LEU A 96 3.74 12.92 1.79
N VAL A 97 3.61 12.47 0.54
CA VAL A 97 2.74 13.09 -0.47
C VAL A 97 1.52 12.21 -0.70
N VAL A 98 0.32 12.75 -0.50
CA VAL A 98 -0.95 12.04 -0.60
C VAL A 98 -1.74 12.49 -1.84
N LYS A 99 -2.13 11.53 -2.67
CA LYS A 99 -3.15 11.68 -3.73
C LYS A 99 -4.45 11.03 -3.26
N LEU A 100 -5.52 11.81 -3.14
CA LEU A 100 -6.85 11.26 -2.95
C LEU A 100 -7.44 10.87 -4.30
N ALA A 101 -8.18 9.76 -4.35
CA ALA A 101 -8.86 9.29 -5.56
C ALA A 101 -9.77 10.39 -6.14
N ASP A 102 -10.54 11.06 -5.28
CA ASP A 102 -11.58 12.02 -5.68
C ASP A 102 -11.06 13.45 -5.90
N PHE A 103 -9.77 13.73 -5.63
CA PHE A 103 -9.19 15.07 -5.72
C PHE A 103 -7.83 15.08 -6.39
N ASP A 104 -7.62 15.95 -7.36
CA ASP A 104 -6.33 16.07 -8.08
C ASP A 104 -5.25 16.86 -7.34
N VAL A 105 -5.57 17.38 -6.17
CA VAL A 105 -4.61 18.10 -5.32
C VAL A 105 -3.75 17.10 -4.55
N LEU A 106 -2.43 17.22 -4.67
CA LEU A 106 -1.47 16.53 -3.83
C LEU A 106 -1.27 17.29 -2.52
N LYS A 107 -1.34 16.57 -1.39
CA LYS A 107 -1.07 17.13 -0.06
C LYS A 107 0.25 16.58 0.47
N GLU A 108 1.09 17.44 1.03
CA GLU A 108 2.40 17.05 1.56
C GLU A 108 2.46 17.25 3.07
N PHE A 109 3.01 16.26 3.78
CA PHE A 109 3.09 16.23 5.24
C PHE A 109 4.50 15.84 5.71
N ASP A 110 4.91 16.34 6.87
CA ASP A 110 6.14 15.90 7.54
C ASP A 110 5.87 14.72 8.46
N VAL A 111 6.50 13.57 8.19
CA VAL A 111 6.36 12.35 8.98
C VAL A 111 7.73 11.87 9.45
N ASN A 112 7.77 10.94 10.41
CA ASN A 112 9.03 10.32 10.84
C ASN A 112 8.84 8.80 10.87
N LEU A 113 9.74 8.10 10.17
CA LEU A 113 9.74 6.65 10.09
C LEU A 113 10.47 6.06 11.30
N ARG A 114 9.84 5.08 11.95
CA ARG A 114 10.43 4.31 13.06
C ARG A 114 10.19 2.83 12.88
N ARG A 115 11.16 1.99 13.26
CA ARG A 115 10.99 0.53 13.35
C ARG A 115 10.86 0.08 14.80
N TRP A 116 9.82 -0.68 15.10
CA TRP A 116 9.58 -1.22 16.43
C TRP A 116 9.70 -2.73 16.42
N LYS A 117 10.49 -3.25 17.37
CA LYS A 117 10.58 -4.67 17.68
C LYS A 117 9.44 -5.04 18.62
N MET A 118 8.57 -5.94 18.19
CA MET A 118 7.39 -6.40 18.93
C MET A 118 7.57 -7.87 19.28
N ALA A 119 7.27 -8.26 20.53
CA ALA A 119 7.27 -9.67 20.92
C ALA A 119 6.09 -10.41 20.25
N LYS A 120 6.35 -11.59 19.68
CA LYS A 120 5.27 -12.45 19.19
C LYS A 120 4.54 -13.09 20.37
N LYS A 121 3.22 -12.88 20.45
CA LYS A 121 2.37 -13.48 21.50
C LYS A 121 2.45 -15.01 21.55
N LYS A 122 2.62 -15.68 20.40
CA LYS A 122 2.50 -17.15 20.28
C LYS A 122 3.80 -17.93 20.43
N LYS A 123 4.97 -17.28 20.45
CA LYS A 123 6.27 -17.97 20.54
C LYS A 123 7.25 -17.15 21.37
N ARG A 124 7.50 -17.60 22.60
CA ARG A 124 8.45 -16.97 23.52
C ARG A 124 9.83 -16.84 22.85
N GLY A 125 10.41 -15.65 22.92
CA GLY A 125 11.70 -15.34 22.28
C GLY A 125 11.64 -14.94 20.80
N SER A 126 10.48 -15.06 20.11
CA SER A 126 10.34 -14.59 18.73
C SER A 126 9.82 -13.16 18.66
N HIS A 127 10.34 -12.39 17.71
CA HIS A 127 9.98 -10.99 17.47
C HIS A 127 9.39 -10.78 16.08
N THR A 128 8.66 -9.69 15.90
CA THR A 128 8.26 -9.13 14.61
C THR A 128 8.65 -7.67 14.57
N PHE A 129 9.02 -7.19 13.39
CA PHE A 129 9.31 -5.78 13.18
C PHE A 129 8.13 -5.09 12.49
N VAL A 130 7.86 -3.87 12.93
CA VAL A 130 6.80 -3.03 12.38
C VAL A 130 7.40 -1.66 12.12
N TYR A 131 7.36 -1.23 10.86
CA TYR A 131 7.62 0.16 10.51
C TYR A 131 6.39 1.01 10.84
N ASN A 132 6.61 2.21 11.35
CA ASN A 132 5.56 3.16 11.68
C ASN A 132 5.93 4.52 11.11
N LEU A 133 5.01 5.14 10.37
CA LEU A 133 5.06 6.59 10.16
C LEU A 133 4.39 7.23 11.36
N ILE A 134 5.15 7.97 12.17
CA ILE A 134 4.63 8.79 13.27
C ILE A 134 4.39 10.23 12.80
N ARG A 135 3.73 11.04 13.65
CA ARG A 135 3.15 12.34 13.26
C ARG A 135 2.08 12.15 12.17
N TRP A 136 1.37 11.04 12.19
CA TRP A 136 0.43 10.63 11.15
C TRP A 136 -0.95 11.30 11.29
N LYS A 137 -1.31 11.78 12.48
CA LYS A 137 -2.59 12.43 12.80
C LYS A 137 -2.93 13.57 11.85
N GLN A 138 -1.95 14.39 11.48
CA GLN A 138 -2.12 15.49 10.51
C GLN A 138 -2.68 15.04 9.15
N VAL A 139 -2.48 13.76 8.79
CA VAL A 139 -2.94 13.21 7.52
C VAL A 139 -4.43 12.92 7.55
N PHE A 140 -4.98 12.48 8.69
CA PHE A 140 -6.40 12.09 8.78
C PHE A 140 -7.28 13.08 9.54
N GLU A 141 -6.69 14.00 10.30
CA GLU A 141 -7.43 14.92 11.15
C GLU A 141 -6.77 16.30 11.21
N GLY A 142 -7.62 17.33 11.26
CA GLY A 142 -7.23 18.74 11.36
C GLY A 142 -7.47 19.50 10.05
N GLU A 143 -7.27 20.81 10.12
CA GLU A 143 -7.30 21.68 8.94
C GLU A 143 -6.22 21.25 7.94
N GLY A 144 -6.57 21.19 6.66
CA GLY A 144 -5.65 20.75 5.62
C GLY A 144 -5.45 19.24 5.50
N SER A 145 -5.99 18.41 6.41
CA SER A 145 -5.85 16.95 6.37
C SER A 145 -6.54 16.29 5.16
N CYS A 146 -6.23 15.02 4.90
CA CYS A 146 -6.85 14.20 3.85
C CYS A 146 -8.18 13.55 4.30
N GLY A 147 -8.56 13.65 5.58
CA GLY A 147 -9.81 13.09 6.09
C GLY A 147 -9.92 11.56 6.00
N LEU A 148 -8.79 10.85 5.99
CA LEU A 148 -8.74 9.39 5.88
C LEU A 148 -9.47 8.71 7.04
N LYS A 149 -10.17 7.61 6.74
CA LYS A 149 -11.01 6.89 7.69
C LYS A 149 -10.58 5.43 7.80
N LYS A 150 -11.07 4.79 8.87
CA LYS A 150 -10.99 3.33 8.98
C LYS A 150 -11.65 2.73 7.74
N SER A 151 -11.04 1.67 7.23
CA SER A 151 -11.49 0.93 6.05
C SER A 151 -11.18 1.56 4.69
N ASP A 152 -10.59 2.76 4.66
CA ASP A 152 -10.01 3.28 3.43
C ASP A 152 -8.84 2.37 3.00
N LYS A 153 -8.84 2.01 1.71
CA LYS A 153 -7.75 1.26 1.09
C LYS A 153 -6.68 2.22 0.62
N ILE A 154 -5.45 1.96 1.00
CA ILE A 154 -4.29 2.76 0.60
C ILE A 154 -3.26 1.90 -0.12
N ARG A 155 -2.51 2.55 -1.01
CA ARG A 155 -1.27 2.04 -1.60
C ARG A 155 -0.16 3.02 -1.26
N LEU A 156 0.96 2.51 -0.75
CA LEU A 156 2.10 3.29 -0.32
C LEU A 156 3.35 2.90 -1.10
N TRP A 157 4.11 3.90 -1.52
CA TRP A 157 5.42 3.77 -2.13
C TRP A 157 6.45 4.61 -1.36
N SER A 158 7.73 4.28 -1.53
CA SER A 158 8.84 5.15 -1.16
C SER A 158 9.63 5.55 -2.39
N PHE A 159 10.35 6.65 -2.28
CA PHE A 159 11.40 7.07 -3.22
C PHE A 159 12.32 8.06 -2.51
N HIS A 160 13.47 8.33 -3.10
CA HIS A 160 14.40 9.33 -2.59
C HIS A 160 14.45 10.54 -3.51
N SER A 161 14.57 11.72 -2.92
CA SER A 161 14.75 12.98 -3.64
C SER A 161 15.68 13.86 -2.83
N ASP A 162 16.80 14.26 -3.45
CA ASP A 162 17.83 15.11 -2.83
C ASP A 162 18.31 14.59 -1.45
N GLY A 163 18.62 13.29 -1.39
CA GLY A 163 19.09 12.62 -0.17
C GLY A 163 18.04 12.47 0.95
N LYS A 164 16.77 12.80 0.68
CA LYS A 164 15.67 12.68 1.64
C LYS A 164 14.71 11.56 1.25
N LEU A 165 14.25 10.81 2.25
CA LEU A 165 13.18 9.83 2.10
C LEU A 165 11.83 10.50 1.86
N TYR A 166 11.13 10.05 0.83
CA TYR A 166 9.75 10.37 0.54
C TYR A 166 8.89 9.13 0.58
N PHE A 167 7.66 9.31 1.02
CA PHE A 167 6.56 8.37 0.81
C PHE A 167 5.52 9.01 -0.10
N ALA A 168 4.97 8.21 -0.99
CA ALA A 168 3.80 8.57 -1.79
C ALA A 168 2.64 7.66 -1.39
N LEU A 169 1.46 8.22 -1.16
CA LEU A 169 0.26 7.48 -0.78
C LEU A 169 -0.87 7.80 -1.74
N ALA A 170 -1.56 6.78 -2.23
CA ALA A 170 -2.83 6.94 -2.92
C ALA A 170 -3.94 6.24 -2.14
N THR A 171 -5.12 6.86 -2.06
CA THR A 171 -6.34 6.12 -1.74
C THR A 171 -6.80 5.37 -2.98
N LEU A 172 -7.22 4.13 -2.79
CA LEU A 172 -7.82 3.33 -3.84
C LEU A 172 -9.32 3.53 -3.78
N SER A 173 -9.94 3.89 -4.91
CA SER A 173 -11.39 3.98 -5.01
C SER A 173 -12.02 2.67 -4.53
N PRO A 174 -13.15 2.69 -3.79
CA PRO A 174 -13.86 1.46 -3.50
C PRO A 174 -14.16 0.74 -4.83
N PRO A 175 -14.09 -0.61 -4.86
CA PRO A 175 -14.51 -1.34 -6.04
C PRO A 175 -15.92 -0.88 -6.41
N PRO A 176 -16.23 -0.66 -7.70
CA PRO A 176 -17.58 -0.32 -8.11
C PRO A 176 -18.54 -1.36 -7.53
N PRO A 177 -19.75 -0.95 -7.10
CA PRO A 177 -20.75 -1.91 -6.66
C PRO A 177 -20.91 -2.97 -7.76
N PRO A 178 -21.10 -4.26 -7.40
CA PRO A 178 -21.34 -5.28 -8.41
C PRO A 178 -22.52 -4.79 -9.28
N SER A 179 -22.27 -4.69 -10.58
CA SER A 179 -23.29 -4.33 -11.56
C SER A 179 -24.50 -5.23 -11.31
N SER A 180 -25.59 -4.64 -10.83
CA SER A 180 -26.88 -5.31 -10.76
C SER A 180 -27.41 -5.39 -12.19
N ASP A 181 -26.80 -6.27 -12.99
CA ASP A 181 -27.29 -6.63 -14.31
C ASP A 181 -27.97 -7.99 -14.17
N SER A 182 -29.22 -7.92 -13.73
CA SER A 182 -30.18 -9.01 -13.81
C SER A 182 -31.52 -8.37 -14.14
N GLY A 183 -31.79 -8.33 -15.44
CA GLY A 183 -33.02 -7.89 -16.04
C GLY A 183 -33.14 -8.54 -17.40
N ASP A 184 -33.19 -9.88 -17.40
CA ASP A 184 -33.48 -10.68 -18.59
C ASP A 184 -34.74 -10.15 -19.29
N ALA A 185 -34.61 -9.93 -20.58
CA ALA A 185 -35.71 -9.63 -21.48
C ALA A 185 -36.74 -10.77 -21.45
N LYS A 186 -38.01 -10.42 -21.18
CA LYS A 186 -39.14 -11.22 -21.66
C LYS A 186 -39.96 -10.39 -22.64
N LEU A 187 -39.69 -10.62 -23.93
CA LEU A 187 -40.63 -10.39 -25.01
C LEU A 187 -41.84 -11.31 -24.79
N GLU A 188 -43.02 -10.75 -24.58
CA GLU A 188 -44.26 -11.43 -24.95
C GLU A 188 -45.07 -10.51 -25.86
N VAL A 189 -45.06 -10.90 -27.14
CA VAL A 189 -45.98 -10.47 -28.19
C VAL A 189 -47.29 -11.22 -27.99
N ILE A 190 -48.39 -10.48 -27.83
CA ILE A 190 -49.78 -10.84 -28.16
C ILE A 190 -50.57 -9.53 -28.00
N GLY A 191 -51.45 -9.06 -28.87
CA GLY A 191 -52.10 -9.55 -30.09
C GLY A 191 -53.27 -8.59 -30.32
N SER A 192 -53.57 -8.27 -31.58
CA SER A 192 -54.66 -7.39 -32.03
C SER A 192 -56.02 -7.63 -31.35
N LEU A 193 -56.81 -6.58 -31.10
CA LEU A 193 -58.15 -6.42 -31.70
C LEU A 193 -58.74 -5.02 -31.49
N LEU A 194 -59.43 -4.55 -32.53
CA LEU A 194 -60.31 -3.39 -32.64
C LEU A 194 -61.38 -3.30 -31.53
N GLN A 195 -61.58 -2.07 -31.02
CA GLN A 195 -62.84 -1.31 -31.13
C GLN A 195 -62.59 0.16 -30.79
#